data_AF-A0A932L9X4-F1
#
_entry.id   AF-A0A932L9X4-F1
#
_cell.length_a   1.000
_cell.length_b   1.000
_cell.length_c   1.000
_cell.angle_alpha   90.00
_cell.angle_beta   90.00
_cell.angle_gamma   90.00
#
_symmetry.space_group_name_H-M   'P 1'
#
loop_
_entity.id
_entity.type
_entity.pdbx_description
1 polymer ?
#
loop_
_entity_poly.entity_id
_entity_poly.type
_entity_poly.pdbx_seq_one_letter_code
_entity_poly.pdbx_strand_id
1 'polypeptide(L)'
;MDSPKDIRDPLIRSVLKDFRSRFAPHSEILWVRERDGERIDISRAHLLRYGIESLRHADLPDVGMLNLDRHWLFLVDARNFRSPERCEVLKELFSSSPFALVIITAFRSRLDIQDSISEPVWGTAAWFSSEPDHLIHFDSSRLIGPRRCGSSAPTLV
;
A
#
# COMPACT_ATOMS: atom_id res chain seq x y z
N MET A 1 -7.45 12.59 -11.54
CA MET A 1 -6.32 13.30 -10.93
C MET A 1 -5.06 12.58 -11.39
N ASP A 2 -4.28 13.21 -12.26
CA ASP A 2 -3.08 12.60 -12.86
C ASP A 2 -2.04 12.29 -11.78
N SER A 3 -1.34 11.17 -11.92
CA SER A 3 -0.20 10.83 -11.06
C SER A 3 0.84 11.96 -11.09
N PRO A 4 1.55 12.24 -9.97
CA PRO A 4 2.55 13.29 -9.93
C PRO A 4 3.61 13.08 -11.02
N LYS A 5 3.88 14.12 -11.83
CA LYS A 5 4.72 14.01 -13.04
C LYS A 5 6.21 13.77 -12.75
N ASP A 6 6.65 13.96 -11.50
CA ASP A 6 8.08 13.98 -11.12
C ASP A 6 8.51 12.91 -10.09
N ILE A 7 7.74 11.83 -9.88
CA ILE A 7 8.20 10.73 -9.00
C ILE A 7 9.48 10.12 -9.56
N ARG A 8 10.55 10.00 -8.77
CA ARG A 8 11.86 9.44 -9.16
C ARG A 8 12.02 7.97 -8.83
N ASP A 9 11.47 7.49 -7.70
CA ASP A 9 11.64 6.09 -7.30
C ASP A 9 10.83 5.14 -8.21
N PRO A 10 11.49 4.22 -8.93
CA PRO A 10 10.78 3.32 -9.86
C PRO A 10 9.80 2.39 -9.15
N LEU A 11 10.04 2.00 -7.90
CA LEU A 11 9.11 1.16 -7.14
C LEU A 11 7.84 1.93 -6.80
N ILE A 12 7.97 3.20 -6.38
CA ILE A 12 6.82 4.08 -6.12
C ILE A 12 6.04 4.31 -7.42
N ARG A 13 6.70 4.54 -8.56
CA ARG A 13 6.02 4.63 -9.86
C ARG A 13 5.19 3.37 -10.17
N SER A 14 5.77 2.19 -9.95
CA SER A 14 5.06 0.92 -10.13
C SER A 14 3.91 0.76 -9.14
N VAL A 15 4.01 1.25 -7.90
CA VAL A 15 2.86 1.28 -6.98
C VAL A 15 1.73 2.17 -7.52
N LEU A 16 2.06 3.39 -7.95
CA LEU A 16 1.06 4.35 -8.44
C LEU A 16 0.40 3.93 -9.75
N LYS A 17 1.11 3.20 -10.61
CA LYS A 17 0.64 2.73 -11.91
C LYS A 17 0.07 1.31 -11.82
N ASP A 18 0.91 0.36 -11.48
CA ASP A 18 0.64 -1.08 -11.65
C ASP A 18 -0.16 -1.65 -10.49
N PHE A 19 0.25 -1.38 -9.23
CA PHE A 19 -0.50 -1.83 -8.05
C PHE A 19 -1.88 -1.15 -8.00
N ARG A 20 -1.91 0.18 -8.12
CA ARG A 20 -3.16 0.95 -8.02
C ARG A 20 -4.19 0.52 -9.05
N SER A 21 -3.80 0.33 -10.32
CA SER A 21 -4.73 -0.09 -11.37
C SER A 21 -5.37 -1.46 -11.11
N ARG A 22 -4.68 -2.36 -10.40
CA ARG A 22 -5.11 -3.73 -10.15
C ARG A 22 -5.85 -3.91 -8.82
N PHE A 23 -5.31 -3.35 -7.74
CA PHE A 23 -5.76 -3.63 -6.39
C PHE A 23 -6.45 -2.45 -5.70
N ALA A 24 -6.23 -1.23 -6.19
CA ALA A 24 -6.84 -0.02 -5.66
C ALA A 24 -7.45 0.86 -6.78
N PRO A 25 -8.23 0.30 -7.73
CA PRO A 25 -8.83 1.09 -8.79
C PRO A 25 -9.73 2.19 -8.19
N HIS A 26 -9.85 3.32 -8.88
CA HIS A 26 -10.60 4.50 -8.43
C HIS A 26 -10.11 5.14 -7.12
N SER A 27 -9.03 4.66 -6.51
CA SER A 27 -8.47 5.30 -5.32
C SER A 27 -7.86 6.67 -5.63
N GLU A 28 -8.07 7.64 -4.77
CA GLU A 28 -7.44 8.94 -4.81
C GLU A 28 -6.04 8.85 -4.17
N ILE A 29 -5.01 9.37 -4.84
CA ILE A 29 -3.67 9.47 -4.23
C ILE A 29 -3.69 10.68 -3.29
N LEU A 30 -3.48 10.42 -2.00
CA LEU A 30 -3.47 11.47 -0.98
C LEU A 30 -2.07 12.06 -0.80
N TRP A 31 -1.06 11.19 -0.71
CA TRP A 31 0.35 11.59 -0.61
C TRP A 31 1.28 10.60 -1.28
N VAL A 32 2.46 11.10 -1.66
CA VAL A 32 3.62 10.32 -2.08
C VAL A 32 4.87 10.88 -1.39
N ARG A 33 5.70 10.01 -0.82
CA ARG A 33 6.96 10.36 -0.16
C ARG A 33 8.12 9.65 -0.86
N GLU A 34 9.11 10.43 -1.29
CA GLU A 34 10.34 9.91 -1.87
C GLU A 34 11.48 9.82 -0.84
N ARG A 35 12.56 9.13 -1.22
CA ARG A 35 13.65 8.72 -0.31
C ARG A 35 14.42 9.90 0.29
N ASP A 36 14.47 11.04 -0.37
CA ASP A 36 15.10 12.27 0.11
C ASP A 36 14.18 13.11 1.01
N GLY A 37 13.03 12.56 1.39
CA GLY A 37 12.06 13.23 2.26
C GLY A 37 11.16 14.21 1.52
N GLU A 38 11.29 14.32 0.19
CA GLU A 38 10.33 15.08 -0.61
C GLU A 38 8.95 14.44 -0.50
N ARG A 39 8.00 15.21 0.01
CA ARG A 39 6.61 14.81 0.16
C ARG A 39 5.75 15.63 -0.77
N ILE A 40 5.03 14.93 -1.64
CA ILE A 40 4.03 15.51 -2.52
C ILE A 40 2.68 15.21 -1.87
N ASP A 41 2.12 16.22 -1.21
CA ASP A 41 0.76 16.16 -0.66
C ASP A 41 -0.20 16.70 -1.73
N ILE A 42 -1.12 15.84 -2.17
CA ILE A 42 -2.00 16.18 -3.28
C ILE A 42 -3.27 16.89 -2.76
N SER A 43 -3.63 16.74 -1.47
CA SER A 43 -4.74 17.50 -0.87
C SER A 43 -4.77 17.46 0.67
N ARG A 44 -4.12 18.44 1.31
CA ARG A 44 -4.19 18.66 2.76
C ARG A 44 -5.63 18.85 3.29
N ALA A 45 -6.49 19.47 2.47
CA ALA A 45 -7.91 19.66 2.82
C ALA A 45 -8.69 18.34 2.84
N HIS A 46 -8.33 17.36 2.00
CA HIS A 46 -8.92 16.03 2.03
C HIS A 46 -8.48 15.25 3.27
N LEU A 47 -7.20 15.31 3.63
CA LEU A 47 -6.68 14.67 4.83
C LEU A 47 -7.44 15.10 6.09
N LEU A 48 -7.63 16.41 6.28
CA LEU A 48 -8.37 16.96 7.42
C LEU A 48 -9.85 16.56 7.42
N ARG A 49 -10.51 16.56 6.25
CA ARG A 49 -11.91 16.14 6.12
C ARG A 49 -12.14 14.71 6.61
N TYR A 50 -11.13 13.86 6.52
CA TYR A 50 -11.21 12.44 6.83
C TYR A 50 -10.62 12.08 8.19
N GLY A 51 -10.39 13.07 9.07
CA GLY A 51 -9.83 12.85 10.41
C GLY A 51 -8.36 12.44 10.38
N ILE A 52 -7.67 12.67 9.25
CA ILE A 52 -6.24 12.47 9.09
C ILE A 52 -5.56 13.82 9.39
N GLU A 53 -5.48 14.15 10.69
CA GLU A 53 -4.88 15.38 11.18
C GLU A 53 -3.35 15.35 11.11
N SER A 54 -2.70 16.52 11.16
CA SER A 54 -1.24 16.76 11.13
C SER A 54 -0.33 15.57 11.51
N LEU A 55 -0.15 14.62 10.58
CA LEU A 55 0.66 13.44 10.83
C LEU A 55 2.14 13.83 10.76
N ARG A 56 2.92 13.37 11.76
CA ARG A 56 4.38 13.50 11.73
C ARG A 56 4.88 12.84 10.44
N HIS A 57 5.52 13.60 9.57
CA HIS A 57 5.90 13.15 8.22
C HIS A 57 6.80 11.91 8.22
N ALA A 58 7.55 11.70 9.31
CA ALA A 58 8.40 10.53 9.51
C ALA A 58 7.57 9.22 9.59
N ASP A 59 6.39 9.28 10.19
CA ASP A 59 5.58 8.09 10.52
C ASP A 59 4.65 7.67 9.37
N LEU A 60 4.50 8.50 8.34
CA LEU A 60 3.70 8.15 7.16
C LEU A 60 4.32 7.02 6.35
N PRO A 61 3.51 6.20 5.65
CA PRO A 61 4.01 5.31 4.62
C PRO A 61 4.41 6.08 3.36
N ASP A 62 5.13 5.42 2.46
CA ASP A 62 5.62 6.05 1.24
C ASP A 62 4.49 6.48 0.28
N VAL A 63 3.37 5.74 0.25
CA VAL A 63 2.18 6.11 -0.53
C VAL A 63 0.92 5.92 0.29
N GLY A 64 0.02 6.90 0.25
CA GLY A 64 -1.34 6.82 0.78
C GLY A 64 -2.38 6.97 -0.31
N MET A 65 -3.33 6.03 -0.40
CA MET A 65 -4.42 6.09 -1.36
C MET A 65 -5.78 5.81 -0.71
N LEU A 66 -6.79 6.61 -1.03
CA LEU A 66 -8.13 6.51 -0.46
C LEU A 66 -9.11 5.97 -1.48
N ASN A 67 -9.85 4.91 -1.14
CA ASN A 67 -10.98 4.46 -1.92
C ASN A 67 -12.27 4.69 -1.12
N LEU A 68 -13.04 5.70 -1.54
CA LEU A 68 -14.30 6.07 -0.89
C LEU A 68 -15.38 5.01 -1.07
N ASP A 69 -15.47 4.38 -2.24
CA ASP A 69 -16.50 3.38 -2.54
C ASP A 69 -16.41 2.17 -1.59
N ARG A 70 -15.18 1.73 -1.30
CA ARG A 70 -14.88 0.60 -0.42
C ARG A 70 -14.66 0.99 1.04
N HIS A 71 -14.60 2.29 1.33
CA HIS A 71 -14.15 2.82 2.62
C HIS A 71 -12.79 2.27 3.07
N TRP A 72 -11.81 2.22 2.14
CA TRP A 72 -10.47 1.70 2.40
C TRP A 72 -9.39 2.77 2.28
N LEU A 73 -8.44 2.75 3.21
CA LEU A 73 -7.20 3.54 3.14
C LEU A 73 -6.03 2.59 2.90
N PHE A 74 -5.46 2.65 1.70
CA PHE A 74 -4.27 1.90 1.32
C PHE A 74 -3.02 2.63 1.81
N LEU A 75 -2.24 1.95 2.63
CA LEU A 75 -0.97 2.41 3.20
C LEU A 75 0.13 1.53 2.63
N VAL A 76 0.98 2.10 1.75
CA VAL A 76 2.01 1.32 1.05
C VAL A 76 3.40 1.80 1.45
N ASP A 77 4.19 0.91 2.06
CA ASP A 77 5.60 1.15 2.36
C ASP A 77 6.48 0.48 1.29
N ALA A 78 7.31 1.27 0.62
CA ALA A 78 8.28 0.85 -0.37
C ALA A 78 9.67 0.70 0.29
N ARG A 79 9.87 -0.46 0.93
CA ARG A 79 11.12 -1.05 1.49
C ARG A 79 11.31 -1.08 3.01
N ASN A 80 10.41 -0.54 3.83
CA ASN A 80 10.67 -0.41 5.28
C ASN A 80 9.65 -1.09 6.21
N PHE A 81 8.62 -1.76 5.69
CA PHE A 81 7.64 -2.43 6.54
C PHE A 81 8.09 -3.87 6.80
N ARG A 82 8.83 -4.05 7.90
CA ARG A 82 9.41 -5.35 8.29
C ARG A 82 9.11 -5.76 9.73
N SER A 83 8.29 -5.01 10.47
CA SER A 83 8.04 -5.32 11.88
C SER A 83 6.58 -5.14 12.30
N PRO A 84 6.06 -5.97 13.22
CA PRO A 84 4.72 -5.80 13.79
C PRO A 84 4.50 -4.43 14.44
N GLU A 85 5.53 -3.83 15.03
CA GLU A 85 5.47 -2.51 15.66
C GLU A 85 5.11 -1.42 14.65
N ARG A 86 5.58 -1.53 13.40
CA ARG A 86 5.19 -0.61 12.32
C ARG A 86 3.69 -0.68 12.04
N CYS A 87 3.08 -1.86 12.16
CA CYS A 87 1.63 -2.03 12.02
C CYS A 87 0.87 -1.29 13.13
N GLU A 88 1.30 -1.44 14.38
CA GLU A 88 0.68 -0.77 15.53
C GLU A 88 0.81 0.75 15.43
N VAL A 89 1.98 1.27 15.02
CA VAL A 89 2.17 2.70 14.75
C VAL A 89 1.17 3.20 13.72
N LEU A 90 0.97 2.49 12.61
CA LEU A 90 -0.01 2.90 11.59
C LEU A 90 -1.45 2.83 12.10
N LYS A 91 -1.81 1.80 12.88
CA LYS A 91 -3.15 1.70 13.49
C LYS A 91 -3.43 2.85 14.45
N GLU A 92 -2.45 3.21 15.28
CA GLU A 92 -2.56 4.33 16.19
C GLU A 92 -2.65 5.66 15.42
N LEU A 93 -1.77 5.84 14.44
CA LEU A 93 -1.70 7.03 13.59
C LEU A 93 -3.01 7.31 12.82
N PHE A 94 -3.74 6.25 12.46
CA PHE A 94 -5.01 6.34 11.74
C PHE A 94 -6.21 5.87 12.58
N SER A 95 -6.10 5.86 13.91
CA SER A 95 -7.16 5.35 14.80
C SER A 95 -8.46 6.17 14.78
N SER A 96 -8.36 7.46 14.45
CA SER A 96 -9.49 8.38 14.26
C SER A 96 -10.08 8.35 12.85
N SER A 97 -9.46 7.61 11.92
CA SER A 97 -9.93 7.48 10.55
C SER A 97 -11.16 6.57 10.48
N PRO A 98 -12.22 6.93 9.75
CA PRO A 98 -13.36 6.04 9.53
C PRO A 98 -13.07 4.92 8.51
N PHE A 99 -11.89 4.91 7.90
CA PHE A 99 -11.52 3.98 6.82
C PHE A 99 -10.82 2.73 7.34
N ALA A 100 -11.17 1.57 6.78
CA ALA A 100 -10.44 0.34 7.06
C ALA A 100 -9.04 0.40 6.42
N LEU A 101 -8.02 0.06 7.19
CA LEU A 101 -6.64 0.09 6.73
C LEU A 101 -6.33 -1.13 5.87
N VAL A 102 -5.74 -0.90 4.70
CA VAL A 102 -5.10 -1.93 3.89
C VAL A 102 -3.61 -1.62 3.88
N ILE A 103 -2.82 -2.43 4.60
CA ILE A 103 -1.39 -2.20 4.78
C ILE A 103 -0.60 -3.11 3.84
N ILE A 104 0.23 -2.51 2.99
CA ILE A 104 1.01 -3.21 1.97
C ILE A 104 2.49 -2.88 2.09
N THR A 105 3.32 -3.91 2.04
CA THR A 105 4.75 -3.75 1.75
C THR A 105 5.02 -4.00 0.27
N ALA A 106 5.58 -3.00 -0.41
CA ALA A 106 5.98 -3.11 -1.81
C ALA A 106 7.47 -3.47 -1.93
N PHE A 107 7.74 -4.44 -2.79
CA PHE A 107 9.08 -4.95 -3.11
C PHE A 107 9.32 -4.91 -4.62
N ARG A 108 10.59 -4.96 -5.05
CA ARG A 108 10.89 -5.09 -6.48
C ARG A 108 10.69 -6.52 -6.94
N SER A 109 11.15 -7.47 -6.14
CA SER A 109 11.08 -8.90 -6.43
C SER A 109 10.98 -9.75 -5.17
N ARG A 110 10.68 -11.05 -5.34
CA ARG A 110 10.67 -12.03 -4.24
C ARG A 110 12.01 -12.19 -3.54
N LEU A 111 13.12 -11.81 -4.18
CA LEU A 111 14.42 -11.84 -3.52
C LEU A 111 14.50 -10.85 -2.36
N ASP A 112 13.67 -9.81 -2.35
CA ASP A 112 13.70 -8.73 -1.36
C ASP A 112 12.89 -9.03 -0.07
N ILE A 113 12.07 -10.11 -0.08
CA ILE A 113 11.12 -10.45 0.99
C ILE A 113 11.66 -11.45 2.02
N GLN A 114 12.90 -11.93 1.89
CA GLN A 114 13.43 -13.04 2.71
C GLN A 114 13.20 -12.84 4.22
N ASP A 115 13.47 -11.65 4.77
CA ASP A 115 13.25 -11.36 6.19
C ASP A 115 11.76 -11.39 6.57
N SER A 116 10.89 -10.84 5.72
CA SER A 116 9.44 -10.79 6.00
C SER A 116 8.76 -12.15 5.88
N ILE A 117 9.41 -13.15 5.28
CA ILE A 117 8.94 -14.55 5.34
C ILE A 117 9.26 -15.15 6.70
N SER A 118 10.45 -14.87 7.24
CA SER A 118 10.88 -15.37 8.55
C SER A 118 10.04 -14.78 9.69
N GLU A 119 9.68 -13.50 9.58
CA GLU A 119 8.88 -12.78 10.57
C GLU A 119 7.68 -12.09 9.88
N PRO A 120 6.62 -12.85 9.56
CA PRO A 120 5.47 -12.31 8.85
C PRO A 120 4.69 -11.34 9.74
N VAL A 121 4.35 -10.17 9.19
CA VAL A 121 3.46 -9.22 9.85
C VAL A 121 2.02 -9.56 9.49
N TRP A 122 1.34 -10.28 10.37
CA TRP A 122 -0.04 -10.74 10.15
C TRP A 122 -1.02 -9.57 9.94
N GLY A 123 -2.05 -9.81 9.13
CA GLY A 123 -3.06 -8.80 8.75
C GLY A 123 -2.60 -7.83 7.67
N THR A 124 -1.47 -8.10 7.00
CA THR A 124 -0.90 -7.25 5.95
C THR A 124 -0.72 -8.02 4.64
N ALA A 125 -0.30 -7.33 3.58
CA ALA A 125 0.02 -7.97 2.29
C ALA A 125 1.38 -7.50 1.75
N ALA A 126 2.04 -8.37 1.00
CA ALA A 126 3.22 -8.04 0.21
C ALA A 126 2.88 -8.02 -1.28
N TRP A 127 3.42 -7.02 -1.98
CA TRP A 127 3.29 -6.83 -3.42
C TRP A 127 4.67 -6.71 -4.08
N PHE A 128 4.78 -7.19 -5.32
CA PHE A 128 6.05 -7.20 -6.07
C PHE A 128 5.87 -6.55 -7.42
N SER A 129 6.71 -5.58 -7.77
CA SER A 129 6.65 -4.96 -9.10
C SER A 129 7.06 -5.92 -10.21
N SER A 130 7.83 -6.97 -9.93
CA SER A 130 8.16 -8.04 -10.88
C SER A 130 6.99 -8.99 -11.18
N GLU A 131 6.00 -9.07 -10.29
CA GLU A 131 4.82 -9.94 -10.41
C GLU A 131 3.55 -9.15 -10.07
N PRO A 132 3.23 -8.10 -10.86
CA PRO A 132 2.32 -7.04 -10.46
C PRO A 132 0.86 -7.51 -10.31
N ASP A 133 0.50 -8.65 -10.90
CA ASP A 133 -0.84 -9.25 -10.85
C ASP A 133 -1.12 -10.04 -9.56
N HIS A 134 -0.15 -10.15 -8.66
CA HIS A 134 -0.22 -11.02 -7.49
C HIS A 134 0.10 -10.30 -6.17
N LEU A 135 -0.52 -10.81 -5.10
CA LEU A 135 -0.26 -10.42 -3.72
C LEU A 135 0.02 -11.67 -2.88
N ILE A 136 0.91 -11.54 -1.91
CA ILE A 136 1.00 -12.48 -0.80
C ILE A 136 0.26 -11.84 0.37
N HIS A 137 -0.78 -12.50 0.87
CA HIS A 137 -1.48 -12.05 2.07
C HIS A 137 -0.98 -12.81 3.28
N PHE A 138 -0.66 -12.09 4.35
CA PHE A 138 -0.35 -12.65 5.65
C PHE A 138 -1.62 -12.71 6.52
N ASP A 139 -2.65 -13.41 6.05
CA ASP A 139 -3.91 -13.70 6.76
C ASP A 139 -4.59 -14.94 6.13
N SER A 140 -5.35 -15.71 6.91
CA SER A 140 -5.82 -17.05 6.52
C SER A 140 -7.34 -17.15 6.32
N SER A 141 -8.17 -16.38 7.03
CA SER A 141 -9.60 -16.70 7.10
C SER A 141 -10.43 -16.24 5.89
N ARG A 142 -10.00 -15.18 5.18
CA ARG A 142 -10.78 -14.55 4.10
C ARG A 142 -10.48 -15.05 2.68
N LEU A 143 -9.51 -15.97 2.53
CA LEU A 143 -8.92 -16.31 1.22
C LEU A 143 -9.12 -17.77 0.79
N ILE A 144 -9.83 -18.57 1.59
CA ILE A 144 -10.11 -19.98 1.30
C ILE A 144 -11.25 -20.08 0.29
N GLY A 145 -10.95 -20.61 -0.89
CA GLY A 145 -11.91 -20.87 -1.96
C GLY A 145 -11.24 -21.50 -3.19
N PRO A 146 -12.00 -22.15 -4.09
CA PRO A 146 -11.45 -22.79 -5.28
C PRO A 146 -10.79 -21.77 -6.20
N ARG A 147 -9.57 -22.07 -6.67
CA ARG A 147 -8.84 -21.27 -7.66
C ARG A 147 -8.48 -22.10 -8.87
N ARG A 148 -8.39 -21.46 -10.04
CA ARG A 148 -7.84 -22.09 -11.25
C ARG A 148 -6.33 -22.25 -11.06
N CYS A 149 -5.84 -23.48 -11.12
CA CYS A 149 -4.41 -23.79 -11.09
C CYS A 149 -3.90 -23.96 -12.54
N GLY A 150 -2.90 -23.18 -12.95
CA GLY A 150 -2.34 -23.19 -14.31
C GLY A 150 -1.12 -22.29 -14.44
N SER A 151 -0.32 -22.46 -15.51
CA SER A 151 0.97 -21.77 -15.71
C SER A 151 0.87 -20.31 -16.18
N SER A 152 -0.33 -19.79 -16.36
CA SER A 152 -0.59 -18.41 -16.78
C SER A 152 -1.56 -17.74 -15.82
N ALA A 153 -1.19 -16.55 -15.32
CA ALA A 153 -2.08 -15.72 -14.53
C ALA A 153 -3.38 -15.47 -15.31
N PRO A 154 -4.56 -15.68 -14.71
CA PRO A 154 -5.81 -15.37 -15.40
C PRO A 154 -5.84 -13.87 -15.70
N THR A 155 -5.92 -13.52 -16.98
CA THR A 155 -6.24 -12.15 -17.40
C THR A 155 -7.60 -11.82 -16.81
N LEU A 156 -7.67 -10.79 -15.98
CA LEU A 156 -8.93 -10.23 -15.51
C LEU A 156 -9.67 -9.72 -16.75
N VAL A 157 -10.84 -10.30 -17.03
CA VAL A 157 -11.77 -9.87 -18.10
C VAL A 157 -12.62 -8.73 -17.57
#